data_AF-A0A945FAV2-F1
#
_entry.id   AF-A0A945FAV2-F1
#
_cell.length_a   1.000
_cell.length_b   1.000
_cell.length_c   1.000
_cell.angle_alpha   90.00
_cell.angle_beta   90.00
_cell.angle_gamma   90.00
#
_symmetry.space_group_name_H-M   'P 1'
#
loop_
_entity.id
_entity.type
_entity.pdbx_description
1 polymer ?
#
loop_
_entity_poly.entity_id
_entity_poly.type
_entity_poly.pdbx_seq_one_letter_code
_entity_poly.pdbx_strand_id
1 'polypeptide(L)'
;MASDKYFGFKKAQIENFLKAEFKKKFKGSGKISLRKRQKFIGDVTRKIAKRFGKDVLVLIDFSKGGFCSVVSPAETESTEKGKLIKSFSHPHVFYTSHCVDRFSERMHAEENCVIKLDAFFNEALLSYGENDGFLTCPDGVFAYDLIEDRLIIKTYINFDLLSDDQIKQFYGSGMISMLPKEYATEDIFGTDFILADEHEEFLGK
;
A
#
# COMPACT_ATOMS: atom_id res chain seq x y z
N MET A 1 -9.60 18.74 -22.29
CA MET A 1 -10.68 19.59 -21.70
C MET A 1 -12.06 18.91 -21.62
N ALA A 2 -12.48 18.05 -22.56
CA ALA A 2 -13.72 17.23 -22.40
C ALA A 2 -13.47 15.85 -21.75
N SER A 3 -12.26 15.29 -21.92
CA SER A 3 -11.80 14.04 -21.30
C SER A 3 -11.72 14.12 -19.77
N ASP A 4 -11.23 15.26 -19.23
CA ASP A 4 -11.03 15.46 -17.79
C ASP A 4 -12.34 15.54 -17.00
N LYS A 5 -13.38 16.20 -17.54
CA LYS A 5 -14.70 16.27 -16.89
C LYS A 5 -15.37 14.89 -16.78
N TYR A 6 -15.19 14.04 -17.79
CA TYR A 6 -15.72 12.68 -17.77
C TYR A 6 -14.95 11.77 -16.80
N PHE A 7 -13.65 12.01 -16.62
CA PHE A 7 -12.83 11.31 -15.63
C PHE A 7 -13.15 11.74 -14.20
N GLY A 8 -13.22 13.04 -13.91
CA GLY A 8 -13.57 13.56 -12.58
C GLY A 8 -14.94 13.10 -12.09
N PHE A 9 -15.93 13.04 -13.00
CA PHE A 9 -17.25 12.50 -12.67
C PHE A 9 -17.20 10.99 -12.35
N LYS A 10 -16.46 10.20 -13.14
CA LYS A 10 -16.26 8.76 -12.87
C LYS A 10 -15.48 8.53 -11.56
N LYS A 11 -14.47 9.36 -11.28
CA LYS A 11 -13.69 9.35 -10.03
C LYS A 11 -14.60 9.52 -8.83
N ALA A 12 -15.40 10.59 -8.80
CA ALA A 12 -16.37 10.84 -7.73
C ALA A 12 -17.40 9.70 -7.55
N GLN A 13 -17.83 9.06 -8.65
CA GLN A 13 -18.73 7.90 -8.57
C GLN A 13 -18.06 6.67 -7.95
N ILE A 14 -16.82 6.38 -8.32
CA ILE A 14 -16.02 5.28 -7.76
C ILE A 14 -15.75 5.54 -6.27
N GLU A 15 -15.35 6.75 -5.91
CA GLU A 15 -15.12 7.18 -4.53
C GLU A 15 -16.36 7.03 -3.64
N ASN A 16 -17.52 7.48 -4.13
CA ASN A 16 -18.78 7.32 -3.40
C ASN A 16 -19.20 5.85 -3.26
N PHE A 17 -18.96 5.05 -4.29
CA PHE A 17 -19.19 3.61 -4.24
C PHE A 17 -18.29 2.93 -3.20
N LEU A 18 -16.99 3.26 -3.20
CA LEU A 18 -16.01 2.77 -2.24
C LEU A 18 -16.40 3.08 -0.80
N LYS A 19 -16.74 4.34 -0.52
CA LYS A 19 -17.24 4.78 0.79
C LYS A 19 -18.43 3.94 1.25
N ALA A 20 -19.38 3.69 0.36
CA ALA A 20 -20.57 2.90 0.69
C ALA A 20 -20.21 1.44 0.98
N GLU A 21 -19.34 0.82 0.18
CA GLU A 21 -18.90 -0.56 0.40
C GLU A 21 -18.06 -0.72 1.68
N PHE A 22 -17.21 0.26 1.99
CA PHE A 22 -16.42 0.28 3.22
C PHE A 22 -17.33 0.34 4.44
N LYS A 23 -18.27 1.30 4.48
CA LYS A 23 -19.25 1.42 5.58
C LYS A 23 -20.13 0.19 5.75
N LYS A 24 -20.49 -0.49 4.65
CA LYS A 24 -21.24 -1.76 4.72
C LYS A 24 -20.43 -2.86 5.38
N LYS A 25 -19.12 -2.93 5.10
CA LYS A 25 -18.25 -4.01 5.56
C LYS A 25 -17.70 -3.78 6.96
N PHE A 26 -17.29 -2.55 7.25
CA PHE A 26 -16.66 -2.14 8.50
C PHE A 26 -17.61 -1.16 9.22
N LYS A 27 -18.42 -1.70 10.13
CA LYS A 27 -19.45 -0.95 10.87
C LYS A 27 -18.94 -0.28 12.16
N GLY A 28 -17.69 -0.52 12.55
CA GLY A 28 -17.10 -0.01 13.78
C GLY A 28 -15.73 0.63 13.55
N SER A 29 -15.28 1.43 14.52
CA SER A 29 -13.99 2.13 14.55
C SER A 29 -12.82 1.25 14.99
N GLY A 30 -13.01 -0.07 15.00
CA GLY A 30 -11.98 -1.03 15.40
C GLY A 30 -10.91 -1.19 14.32
N LYS A 31 -9.69 -1.53 14.76
CA LYS A 31 -8.56 -1.80 13.87
C LYS A 31 -8.90 -2.93 12.88
N ILE A 32 -8.61 -2.70 11.60
CA ILE A 32 -8.88 -3.66 10.53
C ILE A 32 -7.60 -4.47 10.27
N SER A 33 -7.65 -5.77 10.52
CA SER A 33 -6.51 -6.68 10.29
C SER A 33 -6.13 -6.77 8.80
N LEU A 34 -4.85 -7.02 8.51
CA LEU A 34 -4.32 -7.14 7.14
C LEU A 34 -5.14 -8.11 6.27
N ARG A 35 -5.50 -9.28 6.81
CA ARG A 35 -6.33 -10.26 6.11
C ARG A 35 -7.70 -9.70 5.70
N LYS A 36 -8.32 -8.87 6.56
CA LYS A 36 -9.58 -8.19 6.25
C LYS A 36 -9.38 -7.11 5.19
N ARG A 37 -8.26 -6.38 5.23
CA ARG A 37 -7.87 -5.37 4.22
C ARG A 37 -7.72 -6.00 2.84
N GLN A 38 -6.91 -7.07 2.75
CA GLN A 38 -6.63 -7.78 1.51
C GLN A 38 -7.91 -8.34 0.87
N LYS A 39 -8.77 -8.99 1.68
CA LYS A 39 -10.07 -9.50 1.21
C LYS A 39 -10.97 -8.37 0.70
N PHE A 40 -11.01 -7.25 1.42
CA PHE A 40 -11.82 -6.10 1.02
C PHE A 40 -11.36 -5.48 -0.29
N ILE A 41 -10.05 -5.24 -0.46
CA ILE A 41 -9.46 -4.74 -1.71
C ILE A 41 -9.82 -5.66 -2.87
N GLY A 42 -9.59 -6.98 -2.74
CA GLY A 42 -9.92 -7.94 -3.81
C GLY A 42 -11.41 -7.96 -4.18
N ASP A 43 -12.31 -7.89 -3.20
CA ASP A 43 -13.76 -7.85 -3.44
C ASP A 43 -14.19 -6.55 -4.14
N VAL A 44 -13.64 -5.43 -3.71
CA VAL A 44 -14.00 -4.11 -4.20
C VAL A 44 -13.43 -3.85 -5.59
N THR A 45 -12.19 -4.25 -5.86
CA THR A 45 -11.58 -4.16 -7.19
C THR A 45 -12.43 -4.90 -8.23
N ARG A 46 -12.91 -6.12 -7.92
CA ARG A 46 -13.82 -6.87 -8.81
C ARG A 46 -15.15 -6.14 -9.05
N LYS A 47 -15.74 -5.56 -7.99
CA LYS A 47 -16.99 -4.80 -8.10
C LYS A 47 -16.82 -3.53 -8.95
N ILE A 48 -15.70 -2.83 -8.79
CA ILE A 48 -15.38 -1.62 -9.57
C ILE A 48 -15.17 -1.97 -11.03
N ALA A 49 -14.37 -3.00 -11.32
CA ALA A 49 -14.14 -3.47 -12.69
C ALA A 49 -15.47 -3.81 -13.39
N LYS A 50 -16.36 -4.56 -12.71
CA LYS A 50 -17.69 -4.91 -13.24
C LYS A 50 -18.60 -3.70 -13.46
N ARG A 51 -18.55 -2.70 -12.58
CA ARG A 51 -19.50 -1.57 -12.59
C ARG A 51 -19.03 -0.41 -13.48
N PHE A 52 -17.74 -0.16 -13.55
CA PHE A 52 -17.17 1.03 -14.20
C PHE A 52 -16.33 0.70 -15.45
N GLY A 53 -16.11 -0.59 -15.73
CA GLY A 53 -15.46 -1.05 -16.96
C GLY A 53 -14.02 -0.56 -17.12
N LYS A 54 -13.31 -0.32 -16.01
CA LYS A 54 -11.94 0.20 -16.01
C LYS A 54 -11.04 -0.57 -15.07
N ASP A 55 -9.80 -0.67 -15.51
CA ASP A 55 -8.64 -1.04 -14.70
C ASP A 55 -8.28 0.19 -13.84
N VAL A 56 -8.60 0.14 -12.55
CA VAL A 56 -8.45 1.26 -11.62
C VAL A 56 -7.70 0.77 -10.41
N LEU A 57 -6.58 1.43 -10.10
CA LEU A 57 -5.91 1.22 -8.82
C LEU A 57 -6.65 2.02 -7.75
N VAL A 58 -7.07 1.32 -6.69
CA VAL A 58 -7.76 1.93 -5.55
C VAL A 58 -6.80 1.97 -4.37
N LEU A 59 -6.48 3.17 -3.89
CA LEU A 59 -5.72 3.38 -2.67
C LEU A 59 -6.70 3.58 -1.51
N ILE A 60 -6.66 2.67 -0.52
CA ILE A 60 -7.61 2.62 0.60
C ILE A 60 -6.85 2.89 1.89
N ASP A 61 -7.09 4.06 2.49
CA ASP A 61 -6.65 4.38 3.85
C ASP A 61 -7.59 3.72 4.86
N PHE A 62 -7.16 2.62 5.46
CA PHE A 62 -7.94 1.89 6.47
C PHE A 62 -7.93 2.58 7.84
N SER A 63 -7.00 3.50 8.10
CA SER A 63 -6.86 4.22 9.37
C SER A 63 -7.86 5.37 9.49
N LYS A 64 -8.19 6.05 8.37
CA LYS A 64 -9.10 7.20 8.33
C LYS A 64 -10.52 6.86 7.86
N GLY A 65 -10.97 5.63 8.09
CA GLY A 65 -12.34 5.22 7.72
C GLY A 65 -12.59 5.08 6.21
N GLY A 66 -11.54 4.82 5.43
CA GLY A 66 -11.64 4.35 4.05
C GLY A 66 -11.60 5.41 2.94
N PHE A 67 -10.72 6.42 3.01
CA PHE A 67 -10.68 7.46 1.96
C PHE A 67 -9.28 8.03 1.65
N CYS A 68 -8.84 8.36 0.43
CA CYS A 68 -9.07 7.81 -0.92
C CYS A 68 -8.03 8.42 -1.90
N SER A 69 -7.50 7.63 -2.84
CA SER A 69 -7.12 8.15 -4.16
C SER A 69 -7.42 7.11 -5.23
N VAL A 70 -8.06 7.57 -6.31
CA VAL A 70 -8.36 6.80 -7.52
C VAL A 70 -7.39 7.30 -8.59
N VAL A 71 -6.49 6.43 -9.01
CA VAL A 71 -5.45 6.79 -9.97
C VAL A 71 -6.01 6.76 -11.39
N SER A 72 -5.84 7.87 -12.11
CA SER A 72 -6.11 8.00 -13.54
C SER A 72 -4.92 7.56 -14.37
N PRO A 73 -5.12 6.97 -15.56
CA PRO A 73 -4.07 6.96 -16.57
C PRO A 73 -4.04 8.33 -17.27
N ALA A 74 -3.10 9.21 -16.90
CA ALA A 74 -2.80 10.48 -17.59
C ALA A 74 -1.35 10.51 -18.07
N GLU A 75 -0.98 11.25 -19.12
CA GLU A 75 0.28 11.14 -19.91
C GLU A 75 1.48 11.93 -19.33
N THR A 76 2.02 11.55 -18.17
CA THR A 76 3.27 12.14 -17.65
C THR A 76 4.49 11.24 -17.94
N GLU A 77 5.54 11.77 -18.54
CA GLU A 77 6.71 10.97 -19.02
C GLU A 77 7.94 11.02 -18.09
N SER A 78 8.05 11.98 -17.16
CA SER A 78 9.26 12.17 -16.35
C SER A 78 9.02 12.91 -15.02
N THR A 79 9.90 12.70 -14.03
CA THR A 79 9.95 13.46 -12.76
C THR A 79 11.38 13.92 -12.47
N GLU A 80 11.57 14.78 -11.46
CA GLU A 80 12.91 15.25 -11.02
C GLU A 80 13.88 14.10 -10.63
N LYS A 81 13.37 12.91 -10.32
CA LYS A 81 14.15 11.71 -9.96
C LYS A 81 14.46 10.78 -11.14
N GLY A 82 14.26 11.26 -12.37
CA GLY A 82 14.58 10.54 -13.59
C GLY A 82 13.36 10.04 -14.36
N LYS A 83 13.61 9.15 -15.33
CA LYS A 83 12.59 8.61 -16.22
C LYS A 83 11.58 7.76 -15.43
N LEU A 84 10.33 7.78 -15.86
CA LEU A 84 9.29 6.94 -15.28
C LEU A 84 9.24 5.57 -15.98
N ILE A 85 9.45 4.53 -15.20
CA ILE A 85 9.39 3.13 -15.60
C ILE A 85 8.06 2.57 -15.13
N LYS A 86 7.25 2.03 -16.05
CA LYS A 86 5.91 1.56 -15.74
C LYS A 86 5.94 0.21 -15.00
N SER A 87 5.10 0.06 -13.97
CA SER A 87 4.83 -1.24 -13.34
C SER A 87 4.17 -2.21 -14.34
N PHE A 88 4.51 -3.50 -14.24
CA PHE A 88 3.84 -4.54 -15.04
C PHE A 88 2.50 -4.94 -14.42
N SER A 89 2.39 -4.86 -13.10
CA SER A 89 1.22 -5.29 -12.33
C SER A 89 0.14 -4.21 -12.24
N HIS A 90 0.54 -2.93 -12.23
CA HIS A 90 -0.38 -1.82 -12.07
C HIS A 90 -0.12 -0.75 -13.13
N PRO A 91 -1.02 -0.54 -14.10
CA PRO A 91 -0.85 0.48 -15.16
C PRO A 91 -0.68 1.93 -14.65
N HIS A 92 -1.02 2.13 -13.38
CA HIS A 92 -1.15 3.37 -12.63
C HIS A 92 0.07 3.69 -11.75
N VAL A 93 1.01 2.75 -11.65
CA VAL A 93 2.19 2.84 -10.79
C VAL A 93 3.43 2.98 -11.65
N PHE A 94 4.27 3.93 -11.27
CA PHE A 94 5.52 4.21 -11.95
C PHE A 94 6.66 4.19 -10.95
N TYR A 95 7.75 3.53 -11.31
CA TYR A 95 9.03 3.61 -10.61
C TYR A 95 9.90 4.66 -11.28
N THR A 96 10.55 5.49 -10.49
CA THR A 96 11.63 6.34 -11.02
C THR A 96 12.83 5.48 -11.41
N SER A 97 13.57 5.86 -12.45
CA SER A 97 14.80 5.14 -12.83
C SER A 97 15.76 5.03 -11.64
N HIS A 98 15.91 6.10 -10.86
CA HIS A 98 16.66 6.11 -9.60
C HIS A 98 16.22 5.00 -8.62
N CYS A 99 14.92 4.69 -8.54
CA CYS A 99 14.43 3.59 -7.70
C CYS A 99 14.89 2.22 -8.23
N VAL A 100 14.77 2.01 -9.54
CA VAL A 100 15.09 0.72 -10.18
C VAL A 100 16.60 0.49 -10.17
N ASP A 101 17.39 1.50 -10.50
CA ASP A 101 18.86 1.42 -10.57
C ASP A 101 19.43 1.07 -9.19
N ARG A 102 19.01 1.80 -8.14
CA ARG A 102 19.46 1.51 -6.76
C ARG A 102 19.02 0.14 -6.26
N PHE A 103 17.83 -0.30 -6.65
CA PHE A 103 17.38 -1.65 -6.29
C PHE A 103 18.23 -2.72 -6.97
N SER A 104 18.53 -2.55 -8.27
CA SER A 104 19.39 -3.47 -9.03
C SER A 104 20.80 -3.55 -8.42
N GLU A 105 21.41 -2.40 -8.11
CA GLU A 105 22.74 -2.32 -7.50
C GLU A 105 22.80 -3.06 -6.16
N ARG A 106 21.78 -2.87 -5.30
CA ARG A 106 21.73 -3.48 -3.96
C ARG A 106 21.43 -4.98 -4.01
N MET A 107 20.58 -5.40 -4.93
CA MET A 107 20.18 -6.80 -5.06
C MET A 107 21.15 -7.62 -5.92
N HIS A 108 22.20 -6.99 -6.46
CA HIS A 108 23.11 -7.58 -7.46
C HIS A 108 22.33 -8.29 -8.58
N ALA A 109 21.21 -7.70 -9.01
CA ALA A 109 20.24 -8.33 -9.89
C ALA A 109 20.42 -7.82 -11.33
N GLU A 110 20.80 -8.72 -12.23
CA GLU A 110 20.81 -8.46 -13.69
C GLU A 110 19.42 -8.68 -14.33
N GLU A 111 18.49 -9.27 -13.57
CA GLU A 111 17.11 -9.51 -13.99
C GLU A 111 16.26 -8.23 -13.95
N ASN A 112 15.07 -8.30 -14.58
CA ASN A 112 14.12 -7.19 -14.60
C ASN A 112 13.60 -6.88 -13.17
N CYS A 113 14.25 -5.91 -12.53
CA CYS A 113 13.99 -5.48 -11.17
C CYS A 113 12.56 -4.99 -10.92
N VAL A 114 11.85 -4.55 -11.98
CA VAL A 114 10.45 -4.11 -11.89
C VAL A 114 9.53 -5.25 -11.48
N ILE A 115 9.81 -6.49 -11.90
CA ILE A 115 8.99 -7.67 -11.54
C ILE A 115 9.08 -7.94 -10.04
N LYS A 116 10.29 -7.84 -9.45
CA LYS A 116 10.51 -8.02 -8.01
C LYS A 116 9.88 -6.88 -7.22
N LEU A 117 10.07 -5.64 -7.66
CA LEU A 117 9.44 -4.47 -7.04
C LEU A 117 7.91 -4.57 -7.05
N ASP A 118 7.32 -5.04 -8.14
CA ASP A 118 5.87 -5.26 -8.23
C ASP A 118 5.35 -6.29 -7.23
N ALA A 119 6.09 -7.38 -7.00
CA ALA A 119 5.72 -8.39 -6.02
C ALA A 119 5.64 -7.78 -4.62
N PHE A 120 6.68 -7.06 -4.20
CA PHE A 120 6.72 -6.36 -2.91
C PHE A 120 5.67 -5.25 -2.81
N PHE A 121 5.46 -4.52 -3.90
CA PHE A 121 4.52 -3.41 -3.95
C PHE A 121 3.06 -3.85 -3.73
N ASN A 122 2.68 -5.04 -4.22
CA ASN A 122 1.33 -5.59 -4.00
C ASN A 122 0.99 -5.76 -2.52
N GLU A 123 1.97 -6.15 -1.70
CA GLU A 123 1.81 -6.23 -0.24
C GLU A 123 1.84 -4.83 0.37
N ALA A 124 2.75 -3.97 -0.11
CA ALA A 124 2.91 -2.62 0.39
C ALA A 124 1.63 -1.77 0.25
N LEU A 125 0.80 -2.00 -0.77
CA LEU A 125 -0.49 -1.33 -0.95
C LEU A 125 -1.42 -1.45 0.26
N LEU A 126 -1.30 -2.51 1.07
CA LEU A 126 -2.12 -2.72 2.27
C LEU A 126 -1.80 -1.76 3.42
N SER A 127 -0.62 -1.12 3.36
CA SER A 127 -0.13 -0.14 4.33
C SER A 127 -0.53 1.30 3.99
N TYR A 128 -1.18 1.52 2.84
CA TYR A 128 -1.53 2.87 2.40
C TYR A 128 -2.37 3.61 3.45
N GLY A 129 -1.95 4.83 3.77
CA GLY A 129 -2.60 5.70 4.77
C GLY A 129 -2.13 5.49 6.21
N GLU A 130 -1.29 4.49 6.48
CA GLU A 130 -0.68 4.29 7.81
C GLU A 130 0.50 5.25 8.02
N ASN A 131 1.29 5.50 6.97
CA ASN A 131 2.39 6.45 6.97
C ASN A 131 2.35 7.32 5.71
N ASP A 132 2.23 8.64 5.90
CA ASP A 132 2.14 9.57 4.78
C ASP A 132 3.45 9.56 3.96
N GLY A 133 3.34 9.30 2.66
CA GLY A 133 4.49 9.22 1.74
C GLY A 133 5.27 7.90 1.77
N PHE A 134 4.88 6.93 2.62
CA PHE A 134 5.56 5.64 2.72
C PHE A 134 4.58 4.46 2.66
N LEU A 135 5.00 3.39 1.98
CA LEU A 135 4.32 2.10 1.99
C LEU A 135 5.27 1.03 2.48
N THR A 136 4.81 0.17 3.38
CA THR A 136 5.62 -0.87 4.01
C THR A 136 5.17 -2.26 3.58
N CYS A 137 6.15 -3.11 3.28
CA CYS A 137 5.99 -4.56 3.10
C CYS A 137 7.01 -5.29 3.98
N PRO A 138 6.94 -6.62 4.11
CA PRO A 138 7.93 -7.37 4.90
C PRO A 138 9.38 -7.13 4.46
N ASP A 139 9.61 -7.03 3.16
CA ASP A 139 10.96 -6.87 2.60
C ASP A 139 11.53 -5.44 2.70
N GLY A 140 10.71 -4.44 3.01
CA GLY A 140 11.16 -3.06 3.09
C GLY A 140 10.09 -1.99 2.90
N VAL A 141 10.55 -0.77 2.59
CA VAL A 141 9.73 0.44 2.56
C VAL A 141 9.86 1.16 1.23
N PHE A 142 8.73 1.46 0.62
CA PHE A 142 8.60 2.29 -0.56
C PHE A 142 8.32 3.73 -0.16
N ALA A 143 9.09 4.68 -0.69
CA ALA A 143 8.73 6.10 -0.63
C ALA A 143 7.97 6.48 -1.90
N TYR A 144 6.81 7.12 -1.75
CA TYR A 144 5.95 7.46 -2.87
C TYR A 144 5.46 8.91 -2.82
N ASP A 145 5.10 9.41 -4.00
CA ASP A 145 4.28 10.62 -4.16
C ASP A 145 3.07 10.31 -5.05
N LEU A 146 2.00 11.09 -4.85
CA LEU A 146 0.87 11.16 -5.77
C LEU A 146 1.05 12.39 -6.66
N ILE A 147 1.39 12.19 -7.93
CA ILE A 147 1.58 13.26 -8.92
C ILE A 147 0.60 13.06 -10.06
N GLU A 148 -0.24 14.06 -10.34
CA GLU A 148 -1.24 14.01 -11.42
C GLU A 148 -2.11 12.73 -11.38
N ASP A 149 -2.60 12.42 -10.18
CA ASP A 149 -3.32 11.19 -9.86
C ASP A 149 -2.50 9.89 -9.96
N ARG A 150 -1.24 9.85 -10.41
CA ARG A 150 -0.39 8.64 -10.46
C ARG A 150 0.36 8.38 -9.17
N LEU A 151 0.57 7.10 -8.85
CA LEU A 151 1.46 6.72 -7.76
C LEU A 151 2.89 6.56 -8.29
N ILE A 152 3.76 7.45 -7.85
CA ILE A 152 5.16 7.47 -8.27
C ILE A 152 6.04 7.01 -7.12
N ILE A 153 6.68 5.86 -7.33
CA ILE A 153 7.66 5.29 -6.41
C ILE A 153 9.01 5.95 -6.64
N LYS A 154 9.43 6.73 -5.65
CA LYS A 154 10.67 7.51 -5.68
C LYS A 154 11.89 6.67 -5.30
N THR A 155 11.73 5.73 -4.37
CA THR A 155 12.79 4.85 -3.92
C THR A 155 12.22 3.67 -3.13
N TYR A 156 13.02 2.62 -3.02
CA TYR A 156 12.78 1.46 -2.15
C TYR A 156 13.97 1.31 -1.20
N ILE A 157 13.69 1.02 0.06
CA ILE A 157 14.68 0.80 1.12
C ILE A 157 14.44 -0.61 1.66
N ASN A 158 15.43 -1.49 1.52
CA ASN A 158 15.38 -2.83 2.10
C ASN A 158 15.23 -2.75 3.61
N PHE A 159 14.48 -3.70 4.19
CA PHE A 159 14.25 -3.76 5.63
C PHE A 159 15.56 -3.71 6.44
N ASP A 160 16.57 -4.48 6.02
CA ASP A 160 17.89 -4.58 6.68
C ASP A 160 18.70 -3.28 6.70
N LEU A 161 18.29 -2.27 5.93
CA LEU A 161 18.94 -0.96 5.87
C LEU A 161 18.26 0.09 6.76
N LEU A 162 17.16 -0.29 7.44
CA LEU A 162 16.42 0.60 8.32
C LEU A 162 17.04 0.60 9.72
N SER A 163 17.15 1.78 10.34
CA SER A 163 17.46 1.86 11.77
C SER A 163 16.27 1.46 12.63
N ASP A 164 16.50 1.10 13.90
CA ASP A 164 15.44 0.79 14.86
C ASP A 164 14.37 1.90 14.96
N ASP A 165 14.80 3.17 14.90
CA ASP A 165 13.90 4.32 14.91
C ASP A 165 13.04 4.37 13.63
N GLN A 166 13.63 4.06 12.48
CA GLN A 166 12.90 3.96 11.21
C GLN A 166 11.94 2.78 11.19
N ILE A 167 12.32 1.65 11.79
CA ILE A 167 11.44 0.48 11.94
C ILE A 167 10.24 0.86 12.80
N LYS A 168 10.45 1.50 13.95
CA LYS A 168 9.35 1.99 14.82
C LYS A 168 8.45 3.00 14.10
N GLN A 169 9.04 3.88 13.30
CA GLN A 169 8.29 4.88 12.52
C GLN A 169 7.45 4.22 11.43
N PHE A 170 8.05 3.34 10.62
CA PHE A 170 7.40 2.78 9.42
C PHE A 170 6.49 1.58 9.74
N TYR A 171 6.86 0.76 10.72
CA TYR A 171 6.16 -0.47 11.12
C TYR A 171 5.47 -0.34 12.48
N GLY A 172 4.92 0.84 12.78
CA GLY A 172 4.17 1.10 14.00
C GLY A 172 2.98 0.16 14.21
N SER A 173 2.18 0.39 15.26
CA SER A 173 1.18 -0.59 15.73
C SER A 173 0.27 -1.15 14.64
N GLY A 174 -0.12 -0.36 13.63
CA GLY A 174 -0.91 -0.77 12.47
C GLY A 174 -0.28 -1.85 11.58
N MET A 175 1.05 -1.91 11.55
CA MET A 175 1.86 -2.64 10.59
C MET A 175 2.80 -3.67 11.22
N ILE A 176 2.72 -3.89 12.53
CA ILE A 176 3.49 -4.92 13.27
C ILE A 176 3.39 -6.30 12.60
N SER A 177 2.21 -6.67 12.10
CA SER A 177 2.01 -7.95 11.40
C SER A 177 2.73 -8.07 10.04
N MET A 178 3.31 -6.98 9.53
CA MET A 178 4.19 -6.98 8.36
C MET A 178 5.67 -7.03 8.72
N LEU A 179 6.04 -6.97 10.00
CA LEU A 179 7.43 -7.19 10.39
C LEU A 179 7.85 -8.61 10.00
N PRO A 180 9.07 -8.82 9.47
CA PRO A 180 9.59 -10.14 9.25
C PRO A 180 9.56 -10.94 10.56
N LYS A 181 9.22 -12.22 10.48
CA LYS A 181 9.02 -13.09 11.66
C LYS A 181 10.25 -13.15 12.57
N GLU A 182 11.43 -12.97 12.01
CA GLU A 182 12.71 -12.94 12.71
C GLU A 182 12.83 -11.77 13.69
N TYR A 183 12.03 -10.72 13.51
CA TYR A 183 11.94 -9.55 14.38
C TYR A 183 10.68 -9.56 15.26
N ALA A 184 9.80 -10.56 15.09
CA ALA A 184 8.69 -10.82 16.00
C ALA A 184 9.20 -11.75 17.11
N THR A 185 9.52 -11.20 18.27
CA THR A 185 9.98 -11.99 19.43
C THR A 185 8.91 -13.01 19.85
N GLU A 186 9.29 -14.29 19.96
CA GLU A 186 8.47 -15.36 20.54
C GLU A 186 8.29 -15.24 22.07
N ASP A 187 8.91 -14.24 22.70
CA ASP A 187 8.93 -14.10 24.16
C ASP A 187 7.78 -13.20 24.65
N ILE A 188 6.64 -13.84 24.95
CA ILE A 188 5.41 -13.23 25.49
C ILE A 188 5.65 -12.62 26.88
N PHE A 189 6.79 -12.89 27.53
CA PHE A 189 7.08 -12.38 28.88
C PHE A 189 7.96 -11.12 28.93
N GLY A 190 8.41 -10.58 27.79
CA GLY A 190 9.34 -9.44 27.73
C GLY A 190 8.84 -8.19 27.02
N THR A 191 7.58 -8.11 26.58
CA THR A 191 7.08 -7.01 25.74
C THR A 191 6.15 -6.06 26.51
N ASP A 192 6.46 -4.75 26.46
CA ASP A 192 5.58 -3.64 26.88
C ASP A 192 4.37 -3.42 25.95
N PHE A 193 4.08 -4.39 25.07
CA PHE A 193 2.96 -4.34 24.13
C PHE A 193 2.10 -5.59 24.27
N ILE A 194 1.07 -5.49 25.11
CA ILE A 194 0.01 -6.49 25.21
C ILE A 194 -0.90 -6.34 23.98
N LEU A 195 -0.92 -7.35 23.11
CA LEU A 195 -1.96 -7.48 22.09
C LEU A 195 -3.27 -7.85 22.80
N ALA A 196 -4.18 -6.88 22.93
CA ALA A 196 -5.46 -7.04 23.64
C ALA A 196 -6.38 -8.15 23.09
N ASP A 197 -6.08 -8.73 21.91
CA ASP A 197 -6.88 -9.78 21.29
C ASP A 197 -6.50 -11.21 21.73
N GLU A 198 -5.43 -11.41 22.52
CA GLU A 198 -5.03 -12.75 23.01
C GLU A 198 -5.56 -13.06 24.42
N HIS A 199 -6.25 -12.11 25.07
CA HIS A 199 -6.67 -12.28 26.47
C HIS A 199 -8.01 -13.03 26.66
N GLU A 200 -8.79 -13.24 25.59
CA GLU A 200 -10.05 -14.01 25.68
C GLU A 200 -9.84 -15.54 25.60
N GLU A 201 -8.69 -16.03 25.11
CA GLU A 201 -8.41 -17.47 25.06
C GLU A 201 -7.86 -18.05 26.37
N PHE A 202 -7.46 -17.20 27.33
CA PHE A 202 -6.88 -17.64 28.62
C PHE A 202 -7.75 -17.40 29.86
N LEU A 203 -9.01 -16.94 29.70
CA LEU A 203 -9.99 -16.82 30.81
C LEU A 203 -11.14 -17.84 30.69
N GLY A 204 -10.91 -18.94 29.99
CA GLY A 204 -11.93 -19.92 29.62
C GLY A 204 -11.69 -21.36 30.09
N LYS A 205 -11.21 -21.58 31.31
CA LYS A 205 -11.52 -22.69 32.25
C LYS A 205 -10.36 -23.00 33.20
#